data_AF-A0A9Q9LY56-F1
#
_entry.id   AF-A0A9Q9LY56-F1
#
_cell.length_a   1.000
_cell.length_b   1.000
_cell.length_c   1.000
_cell.angle_alpha   90.00
_cell.angle_beta   90.00
_cell.angle_gamma   90.00
#
_symmetry.space_group_name_H-M   'P 1'
#
loop_
_entity.id
_entity.type
_entity.pdbx_description
1 polymer ?
#
loop_
_entity_poly.entity_id
_entity_poly.type
_entity_poly.pdbx_seq_one_letter_code
_entity_poly.pdbx_strand_id
1 'polypeptide(L)'
;MRTYILGNQFENALVATSTIRESLYGRDGDDTFSIYHYDNGTYVYPDLSDRFFGGAGDDTISSLNFDLTADSTLRDYSQLSFHGGAGYDTVSSQIDVQITGGFTLDLSQIATSVRSVEHWDYGIDLGTSTGDGDFVIRSGRQDDTLDIRQREAAEDARVSVKTLAGNDHVEYYTVKNVSDLRVNTGAGNDYFEFNGFWNVTAGVRVSTGKGNDTVVINGTTISYPDGLTANIRTGGGADTIVLEGMHSERLKSGGGDDDIYVLTGSFSNAADTISTGAGKDELFIELDAYSTVAVLDDFSTQDDVFVFDADEASGIITRNTDVTFDRSEWENASEDRLYMSNAENKLYYGDNVLVDFTTDVTLSAANFTTGDWEY
;
A
#
# COMPACT_ATOMS: atom_id res chain seq x y z
N MET A 1 -17.18 38.13 22.65
CA MET A 1 -17.17 38.67 21.27
C MET A 1 -16.23 37.77 20.48
N ARG A 2 -16.62 37.27 19.30
CA ARG A 2 -15.74 36.45 18.45
C ARG A 2 -14.99 37.35 17.49
N THR A 3 -13.71 37.09 17.27
CA THR A 3 -12.91 37.74 16.22
C THR A 3 -13.11 36.98 14.91
N TYR A 4 -13.13 37.69 13.79
CA TYR A 4 -13.34 37.10 12.48
C TYR A 4 -12.10 37.29 11.61
N ILE A 5 -11.60 36.20 11.04
CA ILE A 5 -10.55 36.21 10.02
C ILE A 5 -11.21 35.72 8.73
N LEU A 6 -11.07 36.50 7.66
CA LEU A 6 -11.77 36.27 6.40
C LEU A 6 -10.73 36.08 5.30
N GLY A 7 -10.80 34.93 4.66
CA GLY A 7 -10.21 34.64 3.37
C GLY A 7 -10.94 35.36 2.23
N ASN A 8 -10.55 35.00 1.02
CA ASN A 8 -11.02 35.59 -0.22
C ASN A 8 -11.46 34.49 -1.21
N GLN A 9 -11.39 34.73 -2.51
CA GLN A 9 -11.86 33.78 -3.54
C GLN A 9 -10.74 32.90 -4.11
N PHE A 10 -9.60 32.86 -3.45
CA PHE A 10 -8.39 32.15 -3.84
C PHE A 10 -7.90 31.35 -2.62
N GLU A 11 -7.05 30.36 -2.87
CA GLU A 11 -6.33 29.59 -1.85
C GLU A 11 -5.69 30.50 -0.78
N ASN A 12 -6.00 30.24 0.49
CA ASN A 12 -5.50 31.00 1.63
C ASN A 12 -4.89 30.06 2.68
N ALA A 13 -3.83 30.55 3.33
CA ALA A 13 -3.29 29.95 4.55
C ALA A 13 -3.73 30.78 5.75
N LEU A 14 -4.70 30.28 6.51
CA LEU A 14 -5.35 30.98 7.62
C LEU A 14 -4.92 30.36 8.96
N VAL A 15 -4.19 31.14 9.75
CA VAL A 15 -3.63 30.68 11.03
C VAL A 15 -4.38 31.32 12.18
N ALA A 16 -4.88 30.50 13.10
CA ALA A 16 -5.43 30.96 14.37
C ALA A 16 -4.34 31.67 15.20
N THR A 17 -4.73 32.72 15.92
CA THR A 17 -3.82 33.53 16.72
C THR A 17 -3.95 33.19 18.20
N SER A 18 -3.18 33.85 19.05
CA SER A 18 -3.33 33.77 20.52
C SER A 18 -4.65 34.32 21.07
N THR A 19 -5.54 34.81 20.19
CA THR A 19 -6.83 35.36 20.58
C THR A 19 -7.83 34.23 20.73
N ILE A 20 -8.44 34.06 21.90
CA ILE A 20 -9.45 33.00 22.07
C ILE A 20 -10.71 33.28 21.23
N ARG A 21 -11.34 32.23 20.70
CA ARG A 21 -12.65 32.23 20.05
C ARG A 21 -12.71 33.05 18.76
N GLU A 22 -11.79 32.79 17.87
CA GLU A 22 -11.80 33.27 16.50
C GLU A 22 -12.75 32.44 15.63
N SER A 23 -13.06 32.96 14.45
CA SER A 23 -13.78 32.26 13.41
C SER A 23 -13.14 32.61 12.08
N LEU A 24 -12.52 31.60 11.48
CA LEU A 24 -11.75 31.69 10.26
C LEU A 24 -12.63 31.15 9.12
N TYR A 25 -12.76 31.94 8.06
CA TYR A 25 -13.60 31.61 6.91
C TYR A 25 -12.76 31.66 5.64
N GLY A 26 -12.59 30.54 4.96
CA GLY A 26 -11.89 30.44 3.68
C GLY A 26 -12.66 31.15 2.55
N ARG A 27 -13.92 30.72 2.38
CA ARG A 27 -14.94 31.14 1.40
C ARG A 27 -14.88 30.35 0.09
N ASP A 28 -13.94 30.64 -0.79
CA ASP A 28 -13.74 29.89 -2.03
C ASP A 28 -12.23 29.63 -2.26
N GLY A 29 -11.91 28.50 -2.88
CA GLY A 29 -10.53 28.07 -3.13
C GLY A 29 -10.11 26.99 -2.13
N ASP A 30 -8.96 26.35 -2.37
CA ASP A 30 -8.47 25.27 -1.53
C ASP A 30 -7.70 25.89 -0.34
N ASP A 31 -8.37 26.06 0.80
CA ASP A 31 -7.84 26.79 1.94
C ASP A 31 -7.17 25.87 2.98
N THR A 32 -6.07 26.32 3.57
CA THR A 32 -5.40 25.63 4.67
C THR A 32 -5.59 26.39 5.98
N PHE A 33 -6.05 25.70 7.02
CA PHE A 33 -6.22 26.21 8.37
C PHE A 33 -5.21 25.59 9.34
N SER A 34 -4.66 26.40 10.24
CA SER A 34 -3.77 25.91 11.31
C SER A 34 -4.22 26.38 12.68
N ILE A 35 -4.21 25.45 13.65
CA ILE A 35 -4.60 25.69 15.03
C ILE A 35 -3.49 26.42 15.79
N TYR A 36 -3.87 27.40 16.61
CA TYR A 36 -2.94 28.05 17.52
C TYR A 36 -2.56 27.11 18.67
N HIS A 37 -1.27 26.99 18.92
CA HIS A 37 -0.75 26.24 20.07
C HIS A 37 -0.22 27.22 21.11
N TYR A 38 -0.78 27.15 22.32
CA TYR A 38 -0.32 27.92 23.46
C TYR A 38 0.86 27.21 24.14
N ASP A 39 2.01 27.87 24.16
CA ASP A 39 3.20 27.42 24.86
C ASP A 39 3.28 28.08 26.26
N ASN A 40 3.29 27.25 27.31
CA ASN A 40 3.52 27.68 28.68
C ASN A 40 4.86 27.14 29.25
N GLY A 41 5.82 26.86 28.37
CA GLY A 41 7.18 26.43 28.69
C GLY A 41 7.35 24.95 29.02
N THR A 42 6.38 24.30 29.67
CA THR A 42 6.44 22.84 29.98
C THR A 42 5.52 22.00 29.09
N TYR A 43 4.49 22.61 28.52
CA TYR A 43 3.49 21.94 27.70
C TYR A 43 3.00 22.88 26.61
N VAL A 44 2.74 22.31 25.44
CA VAL A 44 2.14 22.97 24.28
C VAL A 44 0.71 22.45 24.18
N TYR A 45 -0.29 23.32 24.37
CA TYR A 45 -1.70 22.95 24.31
C TYR A 45 -2.38 23.61 23.11
N PRO A 46 -3.22 22.90 22.34
CA PRO A 46 -4.00 23.53 21.29
C PRO A 46 -5.10 24.44 21.88
N ASP A 47 -5.31 25.61 21.30
CA ASP A 47 -6.53 26.39 21.51
C ASP A 47 -7.63 25.88 20.57
N LEU A 48 -8.57 25.12 21.14
CA LEU A 48 -9.70 24.54 20.41
C LEU A 48 -10.97 25.39 20.49
N SER A 49 -10.87 26.63 20.97
CA SER A 49 -12.03 27.53 21.11
C SER A 49 -12.46 28.18 19.78
N ASP A 50 -11.58 28.10 18.78
CA ASP A 50 -11.74 28.65 17.45
C ASP A 50 -12.65 27.79 16.58
N ARG A 51 -13.07 28.36 15.45
CA ARG A 51 -13.90 27.66 14.45
C ARG A 51 -13.36 27.94 13.07
N PHE A 52 -13.38 26.89 12.26
CA PHE A 52 -12.83 26.89 10.91
C PHE A 52 -13.96 26.54 9.95
N PHE A 53 -14.12 27.36 8.91
CA PHE A 53 -15.12 27.19 7.86
C PHE A 53 -14.39 27.29 6.54
N GLY A 54 -14.28 26.18 5.82
CA GLY A 54 -13.61 26.11 4.52
C GLY A 54 -14.36 26.91 3.48
N GLY A 55 -15.47 26.38 2.98
CA GLY A 55 -16.33 27.05 2.02
C GLY A 55 -16.55 26.16 0.81
N ALA A 56 -16.16 26.63 -0.36
CA ALA A 56 -16.09 25.83 -1.58
C ALA A 56 -14.63 25.63 -1.98
N GLY A 57 -14.24 24.42 -2.34
CA GLY A 57 -12.84 24.05 -2.57
C GLY A 57 -12.44 22.88 -1.68
N ASP A 58 -11.24 22.37 -1.87
CA ASP A 58 -10.70 21.25 -1.11
C ASP A 58 -9.93 21.81 0.10
N ASP A 59 -10.62 21.93 1.25
CA ASP A 59 -10.10 22.64 2.41
C ASP A 59 -9.41 21.70 3.41
N THR A 60 -8.26 22.12 3.94
CA THR A 60 -7.47 21.32 4.88
C THR A 60 -7.33 22.00 6.23
N ILE A 61 -7.58 21.27 7.32
CA ILE A 61 -7.13 21.67 8.66
C ILE A 61 -5.96 20.79 9.13
N SER A 62 -4.88 21.43 9.56
CA SER A 62 -3.63 20.76 9.93
C SER A 62 -3.12 21.17 11.32
N SER A 63 -1.95 20.66 11.69
CA SER A 63 -1.27 20.91 12.96
C SER A 63 -1.93 20.25 14.17
N LEU A 64 -2.70 19.17 13.97
CA LEU A 64 -3.13 18.32 15.07
C LEU A 64 -1.96 17.39 15.43
N ASN A 65 -1.47 17.41 16.67
CA ASN A 65 -0.38 16.55 17.11
C ASN A 65 -0.75 15.77 18.38
N PHE A 66 -0.51 14.46 18.38
CA PHE A 66 -0.84 13.56 19.47
C PHE A 66 0.40 12.79 19.91
N ASP A 67 0.97 13.16 21.06
CA ASP A 67 2.06 12.40 21.67
C ASP A 67 1.47 11.39 22.68
N LEU A 68 1.08 10.22 22.19
CA LEU A 68 0.55 9.13 23.00
C LEU A 68 1.66 8.36 23.74
N THR A 69 2.92 8.76 23.57
CA THR A 69 4.04 8.29 24.40
C THR A 69 4.15 9.06 25.72
N ALA A 70 3.50 10.23 25.79
CA ALA A 70 3.30 11.03 26.97
C ALA A 70 1.85 10.91 27.50
N ASP A 71 1.40 11.87 28.32
CA ASP A 71 0.07 11.86 28.95
C ASP A 71 -1.06 12.34 28.02
N SER A 72 -0.83 12.47 26.70
CA SER A 72 -1.86 12.95 25.77
C SER A 72 -2.82 11.84 25.33
N THR A 73 -4.00 12.23 24.87
CA THR A 73 -5.01 11.30 24.34
C THR A 73 -5.59 11.81 23.03
N LEU A 74 -6.10 10.91 22.18
CA LEU A 74 -6.84 11.30 20.97
C LEU A 74 -8.06 12.19 21.26
N ARG A 75 -8.56 12.18 22.50
CA ARG A 75 -9.70 13.01 22.94
C ARG A 75 -9.31 14.45 23.25
N ASP A 76 -8.02 14.78 23.28
CA ASP A 76 -7.56 16.13 23.59
C ASP A 76 -8.05 17.12 22.54
N TYR A 77 -8.22 16.66 21.29
CA TYR A 77 -8.79 17.43 20.17
C TYR A 77 -10.31 17.26 20.03
N SER A 78 -11.00 16.75 21.06
CA SER A 78 -12.44 16.42 20.98
C SER A 78 -13.37 17.62 20.70
N GLN A 79 -12.83 18.84 20.84
CA GLN A 79 -13.56 20.11 20.67
C GLN A 79 -13.25 20.81 19.35
N LEU A 80 -12.45 20.19 18.47
CA LEU A 80 -12.13 20.74 17.16
C LEU A 80 -13.40 21.06 16.37
N SER A 81 -13.51 22.28 15.88
CA SER A 81 -14.68 22.73 15.11
C SER A 81 -14.28 23.13 13.70
N PHE A 82 -14.25 22.15 12.79
CA PHE A 82 -14.03 22.37 11.37
C PHE A 82 -15.28 22.00 10.55
N HIS A 83 -15.63 22.86 9.60
CA HIS A 83 -16.64 22.59 8.59
C HIS A 83 -16.02 22.89 7.26
N GLY A 84 -15.59 21.86 6.53
CA GLY A 84 -14.92 21.98 5.23
C GLY A 84 -15.84 22.69 4.25
N GLY A 85 -16.86 21.99 3.77
CA GLY A 85 -17.99 22.61 3.11
C GLY A 85 -18.36 21.84 1.88
N ALA A 86 -18.11 22.42 0.70
CA ALA A 86 -18.32 21.76 -0.58
C ALA A 86 -16.97 21.57 -1.27
N GLY A 87 -16.52 20.31 -1.34
CA GLY A 87 -15.25 19.92 -1.93
C GLY A 87 -14.84 18.58 -1.35
N TYR A 88 -13.55 18.27 -1.45
CA TYR A 88 -12.92 17.13 -0.81
C TYR A 88 -12.05 17.64 0.35
N ASP A 89 -12.63 17.69 1.54
CA ASP A 89 -12.06 18.37 2.69
C ASP A 89 -11.26 17.41 3.59
N THR A 90 -10.10 17.85 4.07
CA THR A 90 -9.11 17.00 4.77
C THR A 90 -8.85 17.47 6.21
N VAL A 91 -8.73 16.50 7.12
CA VAL A 91 -8.15 16.72 8.46
C VAL A 91 -6.81 15.98 8.53
N SER A 92 -5.72 16.72 8.74
CA SER A 92 -4.36 16.16 8.81
C SER A 92 -3.81 16.21 10.23
N SER A 93 -3.16 15.11 10.65
CA SER A 93 -2.63 14.93 12.00
C SER A 93 -1.33 14.13 12.04
N GLN A 94 -0.51 14.43 13.05
CA GLN A 94 0.70 13.69 13.40
C GLN A 94 0.48 12.97 14.73
N ILE A 95 0.91 11.71 14.83
CA ILE A 95 0.72 10.85 16.00
C ILE A 95 2.04 10.15 16.33
N ASP A 96 2.53 10.36 17.55
CA ASP A 96 3.62 9.60 18.14
C ASP A 96 3.04 8.56 19.11
N VAL A 97 3.36 7.28 18.94
CA VAL A 97 2.77 6.21 19.75
C VAL A 97 3.75 5.05 19.97
N GLN A 98 3.71 4.43 21.15
CA GLN A 98 4.47 3.20 21.42
C GLN A 98 3.72 1.96 20.91
N ILE A 99 4.45 1.02 20.32
CA ILE A 99 3.91 -0.29 19.95
C ILE A 99 3.65 -1.08 21.23
N THR A 100 2.45 -0.96 21.79
CA THR A 100 2.09 -1.61 23.06
C THR A 100 1.23 -2.84 22.78
N GLY A 101 1.67 -4.02 23.22
CA GLY A 101 0.93 -5.26 23.04
C GLY A 101 -0.50 -5.18 23.61
N GLY A 102 -1.51 -5.44 22.77
CA GLY A 102 -2.92 -5.38 23.14
C GLY A 102 -3.54 -3.98 23.10
N PHE A 103 -2.79 -2.96 22.69
CA PHE A 103 -3.31 -1.60 22.49
C PHE A 103 -3.97 -1.44 21.12
N THR A 104 -4.99 -0.58 21.04
CA THR A 104 -5.61 -0.18 19.78
C THR A 104 -5.56 1.34 19.66
N LEU A 105 -4.82 1.83 18.67
CA LEU A 105 -4.90 3.19 18.17
C LEU A 105 -6.14 3.31 17.28
N ASP A 106 -7.23 3.79 17.87
CA ASP A 106 -8.52 3.96 17.20
C ASP A 106 -8.69 5.41 16.73
N LEU A 107 -8.27 5.68 15.49
CA LEU A 107 -8.23 7.02 14.89
C LEU A 107 -9.63 7.59 14.66
N SER A 108 -10.65 6.73 14.59
CA SER A 108 -12.06 7.14 14.52
C SER A 108 -12.50 7.99 15.73
N GLN A 109 -11.76 7.97 16.84
CA GLN A 109 -12.05 8.77 18.03
C GLN A 109 -11.76 10.28 17.85
N ILE A 110 -10.99 10.65 16.82
CA ILE A 110 -10.68 12.06 16.49
C ILE A 110 -11.88 12.73 15.80
N ALA A 111 -12.85 11.94 15.33
CA ALA A 111 -14.07 12.42 14.67
C ALA A 111 -15.03 13.08 15.67
N THR A 112 -14.69 14.28 16.09
CA THR A 112 -15.47 15.05 17.06
C THR A 112 -15.62 16.48 16.59
N SER A 113 -16.87 16.83 16.28
CA SER A 113 -17.34 18.16 15.86
C SER A 113 -16.86 18.68 14.49
N VAL A 114 -16.20 17.83 13.69
CA VAL A 114 -15.97 18.09 12.26
C VAL A 114 -17.18 17.72 11.38
N ARG A 115 -17.34 18.38 10.24
CA ARG A 115 -18.47 18.21 9.31
C ARG A 115 -18.01 18.51 7.89
N SER A 116 -18.56 17.79 6.89
CA SER A 116 -18.08 17.88 5.50
C SER A 116 -16.57 17.68 5.48
N VAL A 117 -16.17 16.45 5.79
CA VAL A 117 -14.78 16.00 5.78
C VAL A 117 -14.82 14.62 5.14
N GLU A 118 -14.17 14.53 4.00
CA GLU A 118 -14.14 13.37 3.13
C GLU A 118 -12.87 12.55 3.35
N HIS A 119 -11.81 13.20 3.84
CA HIS A 119 -10.48 12.60 3.98
C HIS A 119 -9.81 12.84 5.33
N TRP A 120 -9.15 11.81 5.85
CA TRP A 120 -8.32 11.92 7.03
C TRP A 120 -6.89 11.51 6.74
N ASP A 121 -5.95 12.39 7.06
CA ASP A 121 -4.53 12.19 6.82
C ASP A 121 -3.78 12.03 8.15
N TYR A 122 -3.06 10.92 8.29
CA TYR A 122 -2.39 10.49 9.50
C TYR A 122 -0.91 10.18 9.23
N GLY A 123 -0.02 11.02 9.76
CA GLY A 123 1.38 10.65 9.99
C GLY A 123 1.52 9.92 11.32
N ILE A 124 2.02 8.69 11.32
CA ILE A 124 2.11 7.83 12.51
C ILE A 124 3.55 7.37 12.71
N ASP A 125 4.24 7.93 13.70
CA ASP A 125 5.57 7.49 14.10
C ASP A 125 5.46 6.46 15.25
N LEU A 126 5.91 5.23 14.96
CA LEU A 126 5.89 4.12 15.91
C LEU A 126 7.20 4.08 16.71
N GLY A 127 7.07 4.24 18.03
CA GLY A 127 8.14 4.11 19.01
C GLY A 127 8.43 2.67 19.41
N THR A 128 9.23 2.50 20.48
CA THR A 128 9.68 1.20 20.99
C THR A 128 8.53 0.25 21.33
N SER A 129 8.71 -1.03 21.01
CA SER A 129 7.78 -2.08 21.42
C SER A 129 7.78 -2.30 22.93
N THR A 130 6.60 -2.45 23.51
CA THR A 130 6.40 -2.78 24.92
C THR A 130 5.38 -3.91 25.06
N GLY A 131 5.86 -5.06 25.51
CA GLY A 131 5.03 -6.24 25.79
C GLY A 131 4.56 -7.01 24.56
N ASP A 132 4.05 -8.21 24.82
CA ASP A 132 3.60 -9.14 23.79
C ASP A 132 2.14 -8.86 23.38
N GLY A 133 1.81 -9.06 22.11
CA GLY A 133 0.42 -9.03 21.65
C GLY A 133 0.23 -8.31 20.32
N ASP A 134 -1.02 -7.92 20.05
CA ASP A 134 -1.42 -7.22 18.83
C ASP A 134 -1.52 -5.72 19.11
N PHE A 135 -0.73 -4.91 18.43
CA PHE A 135 -0.88 -3.46 18.36
C PHE A 135 -1.70 -3.13 17.11
N VAL A 136 -2.90 -2.57 17.30
CA VAL A 136 -3.84 -2.34 16.22
C VAL A 136 -3.95 -0.86 15.90
N ILE A 137 -3.67 -0.48 14.66
CA ILE A 137 -4.03 0.82 14.09
C ILE A 137 -5.35 0.64 13.34
N ARG A 138 -6.36 1.44 13.67
CA ARG A 138 -7.67 1.40 13.03
C ARG A 138 -8.10 2.80 12.62
N SER A 139 -8.36 3.01 11.32
CA SER A 139 -8.96 4.24 10.79
C SER A 139 -10.47 4.12 10.59
N GLY A 140 -11.05 5.13 9.93
CA GLY A 140 -12.47 5.42 9.85
C GLY A 140 -13.23 4.60 8.79
N ARG A 141 -14.23 5.22 8.17
CA ARG A 141 -14.96 4.67 7.00
C ARG A 141 -14.96 5.66 5.83
N GLN A 142 -14.14 6.68 5.96
CA GLN A 142 -13.89 7.71 4.97
C GLN A 142 -12.60 7.34 4.27
N ASP A 143 -12.23 8.08 3.24
CA ASP A 143 -10.91 7.91 2.66
C ASP A 143 -9.87 8.27 3.74
N ASP A 144 -8.96 7.35 4.04
CA ASP A 144 -7.94 7.54 5.06
C ASP A 144 -6.54 7.39 4.46
N THR A 145 -5.63 8.32 4.73
CA THR A 145 -4.20 8.18 4.46
C THR A 145 -3.43 7.91 5.74
N LEU A 146 -2.66 6.84 5.76
CA LEU A 146 -1.82 6.42 6.89
C LEU A 146 -0.37 6.29 6.40
N ASP A 147 0.47 7.27 6.72
CA ASP A 147 1.93 7.19 6.58
C ASP A 147 2.52 6.68 7.90
N ILE A 148 2.87 5.39 7.94
CA ILE A 148 3.30 4.69 9.16
C ILE A 148 4.81 4.49 9.11
N ARG A 149 5.53 5.02 10.11
CA ARG A 149 6.99 4.94 10.19
C ARG A 149 7.42 4.17 11.42
N GLN A 150 7.95 2.96 11.21
CA GLN A 150 8.53 2.15 12.27
C GLN A 150 10.06 2.34 12.34
N ARG A 151 10.52 3.04 13.37
CA ARG A 151 11.97 3.30 13.59
C ARG A 151 12.63 2.33 14.57
N GLU A 152 11.82 1.69 15.41
CA GLU A 152 12.25 0.72 16.42
C GLU A 152 11.77 -0.69 16.09
N ALA A 153 12.37 -1.72 16.69
CA ALA A 153 11.93 -3.10 16.46
C ALA A 153 10.56 -3.34 17.12
N ALA A 154 9.64 -4.00 16.40
CA ALA A 154 8.38 -4.48 16.96
C ALA A 154 8.56 -5.68 17.91
N GLU A 155 9.75 -6.28 17.97
CA GLU A 155 10.05 -7.50 18.74
C GLU A 155 8.95 -8.58 18.55
N ASP A 156 8.35 -9.06 19.63
CA ASP A 156 7.30 -10.08 19.63
C ASP A 156 5.88 -9.52 19.38
N ALA A 157 5.74 -8.21 19.18
CA ALA A 157 4.45 -7.59 18.89
C ALA A 157 4.06 -7.76 17.42
N ARG A 158 2.80 -8.13 17.19
CA ARG A 158 2.15 -8.03 15.88
C ARG A 158 1.67 -6.60 15.68
N VAL A 159 1.87 -6.06 14.48
CA VAL A 159 1.27 -4.79 14.06
C VAL A 159 0.13 -5.10 13.09
N SER A 160 -1.08 -4.62 13.41
CA SER A 160 -2.27 -4.78 12.56
C SER A 160 -2.80 -3.42 12.13
N VAL A 161 -2.87 -3.15 10.83
CA VAL A 161 -3.45 -1.94 10.23
C VAL A 161 -4.80 -2.27 9.60
N LYS A 162 -5.82 -1.45 9.88
CA LYS A 162 -7.20 -1.67 9.40
C LYS A 162 -7.88 -0.35 9.01
N THR A 163 -8.22 -0.17 7.72
CA THR A 163 -8.86 1.07 7.25
C THR A 163 -10.37 0.94 6.94
N LEU A 164 -10.90 -0.28 7.01
CA LEU A 164 -12.34 -0.61 6.95
C LEU A 164 -13.01 -0.32 5.59
N ALA A 165 -13.17 0.94 5.20
CA ALA A 165 -13.83 1.33 3.96
C ALA A 165 -13.48 2.78 3.58
N GLY A 166 -13.50 3.10 2.29
CA GLY A 166 -12.95 4.35 1.77
C GLY A 166 -11.97 4.00 0.66
N ASN A 167 -11.51 4.98 -0.11
CA ASN A 167 -10.33 4.79 -0.94
C ASN A 167 -9.12 5.09 -0.05
N ASP A 168 -8.59 4.05 0.61
CA ASP A 168 -7.60 4.22 1.65
C ASP A 168 -6.18 4.14 1.09
N HIS A 169 -5.25 4.89 1.66
CA HIS A 169 -3.84 4.88 1.28
C HIS A 169 -2.95 4.59 2.48
N VAL A 170 -2.35 3.40 2.52
CA VAL A 170 -1.48 2.96 3.62
C VAL A 170 -0.07 2.79 3.11
N GLU A 171 0.85 3.62 3.58
CA GLU A 171 2.29 3.42 3.38
C GLU A 171 2.91 2.95 4.70
N TYR A 172 3.63 1.83 4.67
CA TYR A 172 4.31 1.29 5.84
C TYR A 172 5.82 1.25 5.62
N TYR A 173 6.53 2.16 6.28
CA TYR A 173 7.97 2.28 6.24
C TYR A 173 8.61 1.65 7.47
N THR A 174 9.66 0.83 7.28
CA THR A 174 10.45 0.30 8.40
C THR A 174 11.95 0.22 8.13
N VAL A 175 12.73 0.54 9.16
CA VAL A 175 14.20 0.35 9.21
C VAL A 175 14.61 -0.73 10.21
N LYS A 176 13.63 -1.46 10.76
CA LYS A 176 13.83 -2.53 11.76
C LYS A 176 12.96 -3.74 11.45
N ASN A 177 13.29 -4.86 12.09
CA ASN A 177 12.56 -6.10 11.91
C ASN A 177 11.09 -5.96 12.33
N VAL A 178 10.21 -6.60 11.55
CA VAL A 178 8.77 -6.67 11.78
C VAL A 178 8.36 -8.15 11.77
N SER A 179 8.03 -8.70 12.94
CA SER A 179 7.77 -10.14 13.05
C SER A 179 6.47 -10.57 12.35
N ASP A 180 5.40 -9.78 12.48
CA ASP A 180 4.09 -10.02 11.85
C ASP A 180 3.37 -8.68 11.62
N LEU A 181 3.41 -8.17 10.38
CA LEU A 181 2.58 -7.07 9.90
C LEU A 181 1.34 -7.63 9.22
N ARG A 182 0.17 -7.13 9.60
CA ARG A 182 -1.11 -7.46 8.97
C ARG A 182 -1.81 -6.21 8.53
N VAL A 183 -2.16 -6.12 7.26
CA VAL A 183 -2.86 -4.97 6.70
C VAL A 183 -4.18 -5.44 6.09
N ASN A 184 -5.25 -4.75 6.43
CA ASN A 184 -6.57 -4.94 5.84
C ASN A 184 -7.18 -3.59 5.47
N THR A 185 -7.24 -3.28 4.18
CA THR A 185 -7.71 -1.96 3.73
C THR A 185 -9.24 -1.91 3.68
N GLY A 186 -9.88 -3.00 3.23
CA GLY A 186 -11.32 -3.15 3.35
C GLY A 186 -12.02 -2.96 2.02
N ALA A 187 -12.84 -1.94 1.82
CA ALA A 187 -13.58 -1.76 0.58
C ALA A 187 -13.48 -0.34 0.05
N GLY A 188 -13.30 -0.21 -1.26
CA GLY A 188 -12.95 1.01 -1.97
C GLY A 188 -11.72 0.73 -2.83
N ASN A 189 -11.22 1.73 -3.54
CA ASN A 189 -10.01 1.58 -4.34
C ASN A 189 -8.82 1.90 -3.44
N ASP A 190 -8.24 0.88 -2.83
CA ASP A 190 -7.23 1.05 -1.80
C ASP A 190 -5.81 1.01 -2.36
N TYR A 191 -4.88 1.65 -1.68
CA TYR A 191 -3.45 1.58 -1.94
C TYR A 191 -2.73 1.09 -0.68
N PHE A 192 -1.88 0.08 -0.82
CA PHE A 192 -0.96 -0.36 0.22
C PHE A 192 0.45 -0.49 -0.34
N GLU A 193 1.41 0.13 0.33
CA GLU A 193 2.83 -0.05 0.06
C GLU A 193 3.58 -0.45 1.33
N PHE A 194 4.41 -1.49 1.22
CA PHE A 194 5.37 -1.86 2.25
C PHE A 194 6.80 -1.52 1.80
N ASN A 195 7.51 -0.74 2.62
CA ASN A 195 8.87 -0.27 2.38
C ASN A 195 9.84 -0.73 3.49
N GLY A 196 10.61 -1.78 3.22
CA GLY A 196 11.63 -2.32 4.14
C GLY A 196 13.07 -1.97 3.74
N PHE A 197 13.84 -1.35 4.65
CA PHE A 197 15.26 -1.01 4.42
C PHE A 197 16.22 -2.20 4.57
N TRP A 198 17.48 -1.98 4.18
CA TRP A 198 18.56 -2.99 4.20
C TRP A 198 18.69 -3.75 5.51
N ASN A 199 18.65 -5.08 5.45
CA ASN A 199 18.74 -6.02 6.58
C ASN A 199 17.53 -6.02 7.54
N VAL A 200 16.37 -5.55 7.08
CA VAL A 200 15.10 -5.82 7.77
C VAL A 200 14.71 -7.28 7.53
N THR A 201 14.09 -7.92 8.52
CA THR A 201 13.30 -9.16 8.33
C THR A 201 11.84 -8.83 8.56
N ALA A 202 10.95 -9.13 7.61
CA ALA A 202 9.53 -8.81 7.72
C ALA A 202 8.61 -9.99 7.34
N GLY A 203 7.62 -10.28 8.18
CA GLY A 203 6.48 -11.13 7.82
C GLY A 203 5.27 -10.26 7.50
N VAL A 204 4.83 -10.21 6.24
CA VAL A 204 3.76 -9.29 5.81
C VAL A 204 2.53 -10.09 5.37
N ARG A 205 1.34 -9.67 5.80
CA ARG A 205 0.08 -10.22 5.33
C ARG A 205 -0.84 -9.09 4.92
N VAL A 206 -1.22 -9.08 3.65
CA VAL A 206 -2.09 -8.06 3.07
C VAL A 206 -3.42 -8.70 2.68
N SER A 207 -4.52 -8.03 2.95
CA SER A 207 -5.83 -8.42 2.47
C SER A 207 -6.65 -7.19 2.11
N THR A 208 -6.86 -6.95 0.83
CA THR A 208 -7.78 -5.90 0.37
C THR A 208 -9.17 -6.50 0.17
N GLY A 209 -10.13 -5.72 -0.31
CA GLY A 209 -11.48 -6.20 -0.57
C GLY A 209 -11.97 -5.80 -1.94
N LYS A 210 -13.12 -5.13 -2.02
CA LYS A 210 -13.69 -4.80 -3.33
C LYS A 210 -13.28 -3.40 -3.75
N GLY A 211 -12.90 -3.27 -5.02
CA GLY A 211 -12.43 -2.04 -5.63
C GLY A 211 -11.22 -2.36 -6.51
N ASN A 212 -10.71 -1.34 -7.20
CA ASN A 212 -9.47 -1.46 -7.94
C ASN A 212 -8.33 -1.11 -6.98
N ASP A 213 -7.77 -2.12 -6.34
CA ASP A 213 -6.77 -1.96 -5.30
C ASP A 213 -5.35 -1.95 -5.88
N THR A 214 -4.40 -1.34 -5.19
CA THR A 214 -2.98 -1.38 -5.51
C THR A 214 -2.19 -1.89 -4.31
N VAL A 215 -1.39 -2.94 -4.51
CA VAL A 215 -0.53 -3.51 -3.47
C VAL A 215 0.92 -3.55 -3.97
N VAL A 216 1.81 -2.82 -3.31
CA VAL A 216 3.23 -2.75 -3.61
C VAL A 216 4.03 -3.31 -2.44
N ILE A 217 4.91 -4.27 -2.72
CA ILE A 217 5.79 -4.88 -1.74
C ILE A 217 7.23 -4.59 -2.14
N ASN A 218 7.87 -3.62 -1.47
CA ASN A 218 9.26 -3.26 -1.68
C ASN A 218 10.12 -3.74 -0.50
N GLY A 219 10.81 -4.84 -0.73
CA GLY A 219 11.68 -5.47 0.26
C GLY A 219 13.01 -5.96 -0.30
N THR A 220 13.50 -5.36 -1.39
CA THR A 220 14.73 -5.67 -2.17
C THR A 220 16.00 -6.06 -1.39
N THR A 221 16.02 -5.89 -0.07
CA THR A 221 17.16 -6.14 0.82
C THR A 221 16.81 -6.83 2.14
N ILE A 222 15.63 -7.46 2.19
CA ILE A 222 15.16 -8.18 3.36
C ILE A 222 15.88 -9.51 3.46
N SER A 223 16.53 -9.74 4.61
CA SER A 223 17.15 -11.04 4.86
C SER A 223 16.05 -12.08 5.08
N TYR A 224 16.11 -13.20 4.36
CA TYR A 224 15.19 -14.33 4.53
C TYR A 224 15.75 -15.33 5.55
N PRO A 225 15.37 -15.29 6.84
CA PRO A 225 15.39 -16.47 7.66
C PRO A 225 14.19 -17.35 7.27
N ASP A 226 14.39 -18.67 7.19
CA ASP A 226 13.32 -19.64 6.98
C ASP A 226 12.07 -19.30 7.83
N GLY A 227 10.91 -19.11 7.18
CA GLY A 227 9.61 -19.00 7.85
C GLY A 227 8.91 -17.63 7.81
N LEU A 228 9.50 -16.61 7.19
CA LEU A 228 8.80 -15.35 6.88
C LEU A 228 8.31 -15.38 5.43
N THR A 229 7.07 -14.96 5.19
CA THR A 229 6.41 -15.00 3.87
C THR A 229 5.51 -13.77 3.74
N ALA A 230 5.62 -13.04 2.63
CA ALA A 230 4.60 -12.08 2.22
C ALA A 230 3.38 -12.84 1.69
N ASN A 231 2.23 -12.73 2.36
CA ASN A 231 0.98 -13.34 1.89
C ASN A 231 0.00 -12.24 1.49
N ILE A 232 -0.33 -12.17 0.21
CA ILE A 232 -1.12 -11.11 -0.39
C ILE A 232 -2.40 -11.72 -0.91
N ARG A 233 -3.52 -11.09 -0.56
CA ARG A 233 -4.84 -11.43 -1.10
C ARG A 233 -5.52 -10.14 -1.50
N THR A 234 -5.74 -9.93 -2.79
CA THR A 234 -6.66 -8.89 -3.21
C THR A 234 -8.04 -9.50 -3.42
N GLY A 235 -9.07 -8.65 -3.47
CA GLY A 235 -10.45 -9.11 -3.41
C GLY A 235 -11.07 -9.16 -4.79
N GLY A 236 -11.67 -8.06 -5.24
CA GLY A 236 -12.05 -8.03 -6.64
C GLY A 236 -12.46 -6.67 -7.16
N GLY A 237 -12.32 -6.52 -8.47
CA GLY A 237 -12.03 -5.27 -9.14
C GLY A 237 -10.73 -5.45 -9.93
N ALA A 238 -10.35 -4.47 -10.76
CA ALA A 238 -9.12 -4.56 -11.53
C ALA A 238 -7.96 -4.09 -10.65
N ASP A 239 -7.27 -5.04 -10.02
CA ASP A 239 -6.22 -4.77 -9.04
C ASP A 239 -4.85 -4.61 -9.72
N THR A 240 -3.94 -3.88 -9.07
CA THR A 240 -2.53 -3.77 -9.47
C THR A 240 -1.65 -4.29 -8.34
N ILE A 241 -0.83 -5.30 -8.61
CA ILE A 241 0.04 -5.91 -7.61
C ILE A 241 1.48 -5.83 -8.08
N VAL A 242 2.37 -5.28 -7.23
CA VAL A 242 3.81 -5.20 -7.50
C VAL A 242 4.57 -5.94 -6.42
N LEU A 243 5.30 -6.98 -6.84
CA LEU A 243 6.12 -7.84 -5.99
C LEU A 243 7.59 -7.52 -6.26
N GLU A 244 8.25 -6.82 -5.34
CA GLU A 244 9.64 -6.40 -5.44
C GLU A 244 10.44 -6.82 -4.19
N GLY A 245 10.98 -8.04 -4.20
CA GLY A 245 12.13 -8.41 -3.34
C GLY A 245 11.87 -8.98 -1.94
N MET A 246 10.65 -9.42 -1.58
CA MET A 246 10.35 -10.09 -0.30
C MET A 246 10.23 -11.62 -0.40
N HIS A 247 11.14 -12.28 -1.12
CA HIS A 247 11.33 -13.75 -1.20
C HIS A 247 10.16 -14.67 -0.75
N SER A 248 9.60 -15.47 -1.66
CA SER A 248 8.53 -16.45 -1.39
C SER A 248 7.17 -15.81 -1.14
N GLU A 249 6.84 -14.81 -1.95
CA GLU A 249 5.54 -14.18 -2.00
C GLU A 249 4.46 -15.22 -2.31
N ARG A 250 3.31 -15.11 -1.65
CA ARG A 250 2.11 -15.88 -1.96
C ARG A 250 0.98 -14.93 -2.31
N LEU A 251 0.64 -14.82 -3.59
CA LEU A 251 -0.38 -13.95 -4.12
C LEU A 251 -1.66 -14.74 -4.48
N LYS A 252 -2.81 -14.15 -4.16
CA LYS A 252 -4.12 -14.50 -4.73
C LYS A 252 -4.87 -13.22 -5.09
N SER A 253 -4.96 -12.86 -6.37
CA SER A 253 -5.53 -11.55 -6.76
C SER A 253 -7.06 -11.53 -6.83
N GLY A 254 -7.70 -12.69 -6.76
CA GLY A 254 -9.14 -12.76 -6.51
C GLY A 254 -9.93 -12.72 -7.81
N GLY A 255 -10.54 -11.60 -8.19
CA GLY A 255 -11.12 -11.54 -9.53
C GLY A 255 -11.49 -10.16 -10.03
N GLY A 256 -11.49 -10.02 -11.35
CA GLY A 256 -11.31 -8.77 -12.05
C GLY A 256 -10.24 -8.97 -13.11
N ASP A 257 -9.91 -7.93 -13.85
CA ASP A 257 -8.82 -7.99 -14.83
C ASP A 257 -7.60 -7.37 -14.13
N ASP A 258 -6.73 -8.20 -13.54
CA ASP A 258 -5.65 -7.77 -12.63
C ASP A 258 -4.31 -7.59 -13.35
N ASP A 259 -3.55 -6.55 -12.98
CA ASP A 259 -2.18 -6.32 -13.43
C ASP A 259 -1.18 -6.76 -12.34
N ILE A 260 -0.37 -7.78 -12.61
CA ILE A 260 0.58 -8.35 -11.65
C ILE A 260 2.00 -8.19 -12.16
N TYR A 261 2.82 -7.44 -11.41
CA TYR A 261 4.23 -7.19 -11.67
C TYR A 261 5.09 -8.03 -10.73
N VAL A 262 5.87 -8.93 -11.29
CA VAL A 262 6.87 -9.74 -10.59
C VAL A 262 8.24 -9.17 -10.94
N LEU A 263 8.77 -8.32 -10.05
CA LEU A 263 9.97 -7.52 -10.25
C LEU A 263 11.17 -8.08 -9.47
N THR A 264 12.38 -7.71 -9.90
CA THR A 264 13.63 -8.38 -9.51
C THR A 264 14.07 -8.15 -8.06
N GLY A 265 14.47 -9.22 -7.36
CA GLY A 265 15.04 -9.15 -6.01
C GLY A 265 15.64 -10.47 -5.49
N SER A 266 16.92 -10.70 -5.79
CA SER A 266 17.82 -11.71 -5.17
C SER A 266 17.24 -13.10 -4.87
N PHE A 267 16.83 -13.84 -5.88
CA PHE A 267 15.99 -15.01 -5.75
C PHE A 267 16.69 -16.32 -5.34
N SER A 268 17.77 -16.26 -4.55
CA SER A 268 18.57 -17.47 -4.29
C SER A 268 17.90 -18.56 -3.42
N ASN A 269 16.75 -18.30 -2.78
CA ASN A 269 16.24 -19.14 -1.68
C ASN A 269 14.84 -19.74 -1.84
N ALA A 270 13.87 -19.09 -2.52
CA ALA A 270 12.50 -19.61 -2.66
C ALA A 270 11.70 -18.92 -3.78
N ALA A 271 10.85 -19.69 -4.45
CA ALA A 271 9.93 -19.24 -5.50
C ALA A 271 8.69 -18.53 -4.95
N ASP A 272 8.16 -17.60 -5.72
CA ASP A 272 6.84 -17.00 -5.48
C ASP A 272 5.74 -17.95 -5.95
N THR A 273 4.56 -17.85 -5.34
CA THR A 273 3.37 -18.62 -5.72
C THR A 273 2.24 -17.65 -5.99
N ILE A 274 1.71 -17.65 -7.21
CA ILE A 274 0.74 -16.69 -7.69
C ILE A 274 -0.52 -17.45 -8.14
N SER A 275 -1.68 -17.02 -7.67
CA SER A 275 -2.97 -17.34 -8.28
C SER A 275 -3.58 -16.03 -8.82
N THR A 276 -3.82 -15.95 -10.13
CA THR A 276 -4.40 -14.75 -10.77
C THR A 276 -5.91 -14.68 -10.55
N GLY A 277 -6.54 -15.83 -10.30
CA GLY A 277 -7.95 -15.87 -9.97
C GLY A 277 -8.84 -15.84 -11.21
N ALA A 278 -9.79 -14.91 -11.25
CA ALA A 278 -10.83 -14.90 -12.28
C ALA A 278 -10.94 -13.57 -12.99
N GLY A 279 -10.84 -13.59 -14.31
CA GLY A 279 -10.92 -12.42 -15.17
C GLY A 279 -9.65 -12.37 -16.00
N LYS A 280 -9.41 -11.28 -16.72
CA LYS A 280 -8.32 -11.23 -17.68
C LYS A 280 -7.08 -10.60 -17.10
N ASP A 281 -6.19 -11.44 -16.60
CA ASP A 281 -5.05 -10.96 -15.82
C ASP A 281 -3.80 -10.80 -16.70
N GLU A 282 -3.06 -9.71 -16.49
CA GLU A 282 -1.78 -9.45 -17.14
C GLU A 282 -0.63 -9.66 -16.15
N LEU A 283 0.25 -10.61 -16.46
CA LEU A 283 1.43 -10.94 -15.64
C LEU A 283 2.70 -10.40 -16.29
N PHE A 284 3.22 -9.31 -15.74
CA PHE A 284 4.47 -8.67 -16.12
C PHE A 284 5.61 -9.32 -15.34
N ILE A 285 6.53 -9.98 -16.05
CA ILE A 285 7.65 -10.70 -15.41
C ILE A 285 8.98 -10.09 -15.81
N GLU A 286 9.71 -9.59 -14.82
CA GLU A 286 11.10 -9.17 -14.98
C GLU A 286 12.03 -10.39 -14.82
N LEU A 287 12.85 -10.64 -15.86
CA LEU A 287 13.71 -11.83 -15.94
C LEU A 287 15.17 -11.40 -15.96
N ASP A 288 15.75 -11.06 -14.82
CA ASP A 288 17.16 -10.66 -14.73
C ASP A 288 18.09 -11.81 -14.29
N ALA A 289 19.37 -11.51 -14.06
CA ALA A 289 20.37 -12.49 -13.63
C ALA A 289 20.07 -13.12 -12.25
N TYR A 290 19.21 -12.47 -11.48
CA TYR A 290 18.86 -12.85 -10.12
C TYR A 290 17.52 -13.58 -10.07
N SER A 291 16.62 -13.43 -11.06
CA SER A 291 15.33 -14.12 -11.15
C SER A 291 15.42 -15.64 -10.97
N THR A 292 14.60 -16.18 -10.07
CA THR A 292 14.22 -17.61 -10.05
C THR A 292 12.75 -17.79 -10.36
N VAL A 293 12.37 -19.05 -10.56
CA VAL A 293 11.01 -19.55 -10.80
C VAL A 293 9.96 -18.82 -9.95
N ALA A 294 8.93 -18.29 -10.61
CA ALA A 294 7.62 -18.09 -10.01
C ALA A 294 6.72 -19.28 -10.38
N VAL A 295 5.89 -19.73 -9.44
CA VAL A 295 4.87 -20.76 -9.63
C VAL A 295 3.53 -20.07 -9.84
N LEU A 296 2.84 -20.42 -10.92
CA LEU A 296 1.53 -19.89 -11.27
C LEU A 296 0.51 -21.02 -11.17
N ASP A 297 -0.42 -20.90 -10.21
CA ASP A 297 -1.30 -21.99 -9.80
C ASP A 297 -2.46 -22.23 -10.79
N ASP A 298 -2.99 -21.18 -11.42
CA ASP A 298 -4.28 -21.22 -12.13
C ASP A 298 -4.31 -20.56 -13.52
N PHE A 299 -3.15 -20.38 -14.16
CA PHE A 299 -3.06 -19.73 -15.48
C PHE A 299 -4.03 -20.32 -16.51
N SER A 300 -4.79 -19.45 -17.14
CA SER A 300 -5.75 -19.74 -18.20
C SER A 300 -5.38 -18.95 -19.45
N THR A 301 -5.00 -19.61 -20.54
CA THR A 301 -4.74 -18.91 -21.82
C THR A 301 -5.96 -18.14 -22.39
N GLN A 302 -7.17 -18.45 -21.90
CA GLN A 302 -8.38 -17.76 -22.32
C GLN A 302 -8.52 -16.39 -21.64
N ASP A 303 -8.02 -16.31 -20.41
CA ASP A 303 -8.28 -15.22 -19.50
C ASP A 303 -6.98 -14.43 -19.26
N ASP A 304 -5.85 -15.09 -19.03
CA ASP A 304 -4.57 -14.48 -18.66
C ASP A 304 -3.58 -14.31 -19.82
N VAL A 305 -2.65 -13.37 -19.64
CA VAL A 305 -1.57 -13.06 -20.57
C VAL A 305 -0.25 -12.79 -19.83
N PHE A 306 0.86 -13.31 -20.35
CA PHE A 306 2.20 -12.85 -19.98
C PHE A 306 2.63 -11.63 -20.80
N VAL A 307 3.23 -10.66 -20.11
CA VAL A 307 3.84 -9.46 -20.71
C VAL A 307 5.32 -9.40 -20.34
N PHE A 308 6.18 -9.21 -21.35
CA PHE A 308 7.62 -9.08 -21.18
C PHE A 308 8.08 -7.71 -21.70
N ASP A 309 8.86 -6.99 -20.90
CA ASP A 309 9.48 -5.71 -21.30
C ASP A 309 10.66 -5.97 -22.26
N ALA A 310 10.73 -5.28 -23.40
CA ALA A 310 11.83 -5.41 -24.35
C ALA A 310 13.08 -4.58 -24.01
N ASP A 311 12.96 -3.48 -23.25
CA ASP A 311 14.05 -2.53 -22.98
C ASP A 311 15.11 -3.08 -22.01
N GLU A 312 14.73 -4.05 -21.17
CA GLU A 312 15.63 -4.77 -20.26
C GLU A 312 16.64 -5.68 -21.01
N ALA A 313 16.37 -6.04 -22.27
CA ALA A 313 17.27 -6.88 -23.09
C ALA A 313 18.52 -6.12 -23.59
N SER A 314 18.68 -4.83 -23.23
CA SER A 314 19.69 -3.91 -23.77
C SER A 314 21.16 -4.14 -23.34
N GLY A 315 21.45 -5.26 -22.66
CA GLY A 315 22.82 -5.82 -22.56
C GLY A 315 23.66 -5.35 -21.37
N ILE A 316 23.12 -4.55 -20.45
CA ILE A 316 23.79 -4.17 -19.18
C ILE A 316 23.49 -5.19 -18.06
N ILE A 317 22.29 -5.76 -18.05
CA ILE A 317 21.86 -6.80 -17.12
C ILE A 317 21.62 -8.07 -17.95
N THR A 318 22.31 -9.16 -17.62
CA THR A 318 22.19 -10.41 -18.38
C THR A 318 21.05 -11.23 -17.78
N ARG A 319 19.92 -11.28 -18.49
CA ARG A 319 18.75 -12.08 -18.11
C ARG A 319 19.05 -13.56 -17.86
N ASN A 320 18.50 -14.16 -16.81
CA ASN A 320 18.49 -15.60 -16.61
C ASN A 320 17.34 -16.21 -17.45
N THR A 321 17.64 -17.19 -18.29
CA THR A 321 16.76 -17.64 -19.39
C THR A 321 15.79 -18.76 -19.01
N ASP A 322 15.86 -19.25 -17.77
CA ASP A 322 15.25 -20.51 -17.36
C ASP A 322 14.10 -20.27 -16.38
N VAL A 323 12.93 -19.87 -16.89
CA VAL A 323 11.68 -19.97 -16.13
C VAL A 323 11.24 -21.43 -16.14
N THR A 324 11.23 -22.09 -14.98
CA THR A 324 10.85 -23.51 -14.87
C THR A 324 9.50 -23.62 -14.20
N PHE A 325 8.45 -23.92 -14.95
CA PHE A 325 7.12 -24.19 -14.40
C PHE A 325 7.07 -25.60 -13.78
N ASP A 326 6.55 -25.75 -12.55
CA ASP A 326 6.39 -27.06 -11.92
C ASP A 326 5.21 -27.83 -12.53
N ARG A 327 5.60 -28.85 -13.28
CA ARG A 327 4.74 -29.72 -14.06
C ARG A 327 3.82 -30.62 -13.22
N SER A 328 4.01 -30.77 -11.92
CA SER A 328 3.27 -31.75 -11.11
C SER A 328 1.79 -31.41 -10.87
N GLU A 329 1.37 -30.16 -11.12
CA GLU A 329 -0.04 -29.73 -11.04
C GLU A 329 -0.76 -29.67 -12.40
N TRP A 330 -0.04 -29.84 -13.52
CA TRP A 330 -0.49 -29.56 -14.90
C TRP A 330 -0.51 -30.81 -15.80
N GLU A 331 -0.75 -31.99 -15.21
CA GLU A 331 -0.60 -33.30 -15.85
C GLU A 331 -1.57 -33.51 -17.03
N ASN A 332 -1.12 -33.28 -18.27
CA ASN A 332 -1.28 -34.18 -19.44
C ASN A 332 -0.77 -33.57 -20.77
N ALA A 333 0.50 -33.16 -20.86
CA ALA A 333 1.13 -32.88 -22.16
C ALA A 333 2.62 -33.31 -22.19
N SER A 334 3.08 -33.71 -23.38
CA SER A 334 4.36 -34.40 -23.66
C SER A 334 5.53 -33.48 -24.02
N GLU A 335 5.43 -32.17 -23.78
CA GLU A 335 6.41 -31.17 -24.20
C GLU A 335 6.66 -30.20 -23.03
N ASP A 336 7.92 -30.06 -22.57
CA ASP A 336 8.15 -29.93 -21.12
C ASP A 336 8.72 -28.60 -20.62
N ARG A 337 9.03 -27.60 -21.46
CA ARG A 337 9.68 -26.37 -20.96
C ARG A 337 9.30 -25.18 -21.80
N LEU A 338 8.61 -24.20 -21.20
CA LEU A 338 8.57 -22.85 -21.74
C LEU A 338 9.94 -22.20 -21.43
N TYR A 339 10.72 -21.83 -22.45
CA TYR A 339 12.04 -21.19 -22.25
C TYR A 339 12.20 -19.99 -23.20
N MET A 340 12.90 -18.95 -22.79
CA MET A 340 13.11 -17.75 -23.63
C MET A 340 14.58 -17.61 -24.05
N SER A 341 14.84 -17.44 -25.36
CA SER A 341 16.16 -17.09 -25.90
C SER A 341 16.23 -15.61 -26.27
N ASN A 342 16.92 -14.82 -25.44
CA ASN A 342 17.17 -13.41 -25.71
C ASN A 342 18.11 -13.18 -26.90
N ALA A 343 19.05 -14.10 -27.16
CA ALA A 343 19.96 -13.97 -28.32
C ALA A 343 19.21 -14.06 -29.66
N GLU A 344 18.08 -14.75 -29.65
CA GLU A 344 17.23 -14.93 -30.82
C GLU A 344 15.95 -14.09 -30.78
N ASN A 345 15.72 -13.36 -29.69
CA ASN A 345 14.44 -12.71 -29.38
C ASN A 345 13.24 -13.67 -29.54
N LYS A 346 13.31 -14.86 -28.92
CA LYS A 346 12.26 -15.87 -29.09
C LYS A 346 11.83 -16.53 -27.80
N LEU A 347 10.53 -16.77 -27.66
CA LEU A 347 9.98 -17.70 -26.68
C LEU A 347 9.85 -19.08 -27.30
N TYR A 348 10.13 -20.10 -26.52
CA TYR A 348 10.08 -21.49 -26.92
C TYR A 348 9.19 -22.29 -26.00
N TYR A 349 8.55 -23.31 -26.55
CA TYR A 349 7.98 -24.41 -25.80
C TYR A 349 8.55 -25.72 -26.34
N GLY A 350 9.31 -26.41 -25.49
CA GLY A 350 10.21 -27.47 -25.95
C GLY A 350 11.24 -26.89 -26.92
N ASP A 351 11.38 -27.47 -28.10
CA ASP A 351 12.30 -27.00 -29.15
C ASP A 351 11.63 -26.04 -30.17
N ASN A 352 10.34 -25.73 -30.00
CA ASN A 352 9.55 -24.94 -30.95
C ASN A 352 9.58 -23.45 -30.60
N VAL A 353 9.81 -22.59 -31.61
CA VAL A 353 9.66 -21.12 -31.47
C VAL A 353 8.17 -20.78 -31.40
N LEU A 354 7.71 -20.31 -30.26
CA LEU A 354 6.35 -19.82 -30.02
C LEU A 354 6.16 -18.40 -30.55
N VAL A 355 7.09 -17.49 -30.22
CA VAL A 355 7.00 -16.06 -30.55
C VAL A 355 8.38 -15.51 -30.89
N ASP A 356 8.43 -14.60 -31.86
CA ASP A 356 9.60 -13.81 -32.24
C ASP A 356 9.32 -12.34 -31.88
N PHE A 357 10.08 -11.80 -30.94
CA PHE A 357 9.88 -10.49 -30.34
C PHE A 357 10.54 -9.41 -31.20
N THR A 358 9.73 -8.63 -31.93
CA THR A 358 10.19 -7.44 -32.67
C THR A 358 9.65 -6.12 -32.10
N THR A 359 8.76 -6.20 -31.11
CA THR A 359 8.18 -5.15 -30.25
C THR A 359 7.83 -5.77 -28.89
N ASP A 360 7.32 -5.02 -27.92
CA ASP A 360 6.61 -5.61 -26.76
C ASP A 360 5.54 -6.57 -27.28
N VAL A 361 5.44 -7.75 -26.67
CA VAL A 361 4.47 -8.78 -27.07
C VAL A 361 3.65 -9.23 -25.87
N THR A 362 2.37 -8.95 -25.93
CA THR A 362 1.30 -9.55 -25.15
C THR A 362 1.07 -10.99 -25.64
N LEU A 363 1.36 -11.99 -24.81
CA LEU A 363 1.16 -13.40 -25.16
C LEU A 363 -0.25 -13.89 -24.79
N SER A 364 -1.14 -13.94 -25.78
CA SER A 364 -2.52 -14.44 -25.64
C SER A 364 -2.68 -15.85 -26.23
N ALA A 365 -3.87 -16.46 -26.11
CA ALA A 365 -4.24 -17.68 -26.84
C ALA A 365 -3.91 -17.65 -28.36
N ALA A 366 -3.83 -16.48 -29.00
CA ALA A 366 -3.44 -16.38 -30.42
C ALA A 366 -1.95 -16.65 -30.66
N ASN A 367 -1.12 -16.52 -29.62
CA ASN A 367 0.31 -16.79 -29.61
C ASN A 367 0.61 -18.25 -29.23
N PHE A 368 -0.40 -19.00 -28.78
CA PHE A 368 -0.33 -20.42 -28.48
C PHE A 368 -1.09 -21.21 -29.55
N THR A 369 -0.47 -22.25 -30.12
CA THR A 369 -1.20 -23.13 -31.04
C THR A 369 -2.12 -24.05 -30.24
N THR A 370 -3.41 -23.73 -30.17
CA THR A 370 -4.43 -24.67 -29.67
C THR A 370 -4.72 -25.73 -30.74
N GLY A 371 -4.15 -26.91 -30.58
CA GLY A 371 -4.53 -28.10 -31.31
C GLY A 371 -4.45 -29.29 -30.37
N ASP A 372 -5.40 -30.21 -30.46
CA ASP A 372 -5.27 -31.52 -29.80
C ASP A 372 -4.04 -32.22 -30.39
N TRP A 373 -2.96 -32.32 -29.62
CA TRP A 373 -1.80 -33.11 -30.00
C TRP A 373 -2.05 -34.56 -29.61
N GLU A 374 -2.79 -35.29 -30.45
CA GLU A 374 -2.61 -36.75 -30.53
C GLU A 374 -1.33 -37.04 -31.34
N TYR A 375 -0.22 -37.35 -30.66
CA TYR A 375 0.62 -38.57 -30.80
C TYR A 375 1.89 -38.51 -29.98
#